data_AF-A0A7X7T6U7-F1
#
_entry.id   AF-A0A7X7T6U7-F1
#
_cell.length_a   1.000
_cell.length_b   1.000
_cell.length_c   1.000
_cell.angle_alpha   90.00
_cell.angle_beta   90.00
_cell.angle_gamma   90.00
#
_symmetry.space_group_name_H-M   'P 1'
#
loop_
_entity.id
_entity.type
_entity.pdbx_description
1 polymer ?
#
loop_
_entity_poly.entity_id
_entity_poly.type
_entity_poly.pdbx_seq_one_letter_code
_entity_poly.pdbx_strand_id
1 'polypeptide(L)'
;VGSGGLLYLACAALTLDQRWGVRYGLPLLPVVALGTAGHLLWRPRVARVAATSLMLAAAGYMVWETAPVMQLRRRPTPVRAAFDFVKGSYDPKRTHLVFGRDIAPHGEWLLPRLGLPGELWQKDRYYLRTSTDKRSVVVVTTEPIAGFSTVFERTWSSPRYPEMTSGRYRTAVVLAPAPGEGILELPRIEIGEQSWRVQRGGTVSLPAEGWPTAFELCPLSASVTVRQADREPREVWPGECADLFLLPGREGAIGLDGGGDGAFVQPFVFTPVAGGWGADTKVGGVGVQRFPRGPAWVVPVVARLDGVGGARWVSQLEVANRGGVAGEVVIARLPSRKNGNVLPAVQVALTADQALRLDDVLARPELGAEMPVGALLVGLDVSNPEAEVGLEVRARTFNQRGPGGAGDGALPGVPLEDGLQPGESAGLGELTVEAGDRVAVGAVAVGSSAVKLTYVATRVGSVGEVHRALSVPVLGHAQEPWALVPGIWRVTVRLAPGDPRLRVVPYLSRVGPDGRSSYLVGSSPTAREFGLAILVRTHPLAF
;
A
#
# COMPACT_ATOMS: atom_id res chain seq x y z
N VAL A 1 33.82 -18.31 -54.55
CA VAL A 1 32.39 -18.52 -54.88
C VAL A 1 32.22 -18.22 -56.35
N GLY A 2 31.89 -19.22 -57.19
CA GLY A 2 31.68 -19.00 -58.62
C GLY A 2 30.48 -18.08 -58.89
N SER A 3 30.41 -17.47 -60.06
CA SER A 3 29.31 -16.59 -60.51
C SER A 3 27.90 -17.20 -60.31
N GLY A 4 27.77 -18.52 -60.39
CA GLY A 4 26.54 -19.24 -60.09
C GLY A 4 26.06 -19.12 -58.63
N GLY A 5 26.97 -18.99 -57.66
CA GLY A 5 26.61 -18.84 -56.24
C GLY A 5 26.01 -17.48 -55.91
N LEU A 6 26.48 -16.41 -56.56
CA LEU A 6 25.91 -15.07 -56.40
C LEU A 6 24.53 -14.95 -57.07
N LEU A 7 24.35 -15.56 -58.24
CA LEU A 7 23.06 -15.61 -58.93
C LEU A 7 22.03 -16.41 -58.11
N TYR A 8 22.45 -17.54 -57.53
CA TYR A 8 21.62 -18.34 -56.64
C TYR A 8 21.17 -17.54 -55.41
N LEU A 9 22.08 -16.80 -54.75
CA LEU A 9 21.73 -15.96 -53.60
C LEU A 9 20.78 -14.82 -53.98
N ALA A 10 20.95 -14.22 -55.16
CA ALA A 10 20.06 -13.18 -55.67
C ALA A 10 18.66 -13.73 -56.00
N CYS A 11 18.56 -14.90 -56.64
CA CYS A 11 17.29 -15.56 -56.92
C CYS A 11 16.62 -16.09 -55.64
N ALA A 12 17.39 -16.64 -54.70
CA ALA A 12 16.88 -17.07 -53.40
C ALA A 12 16.29 -15.90 -52.61
N ALA A 13 16.85 -14.68 -52.72
CA ALA A 13 16.27 -13.49 -52.11
C ALA A 13 14.89 -13.10 -52.70
N LEU A 14 14.62 -13.46 -53.96
CA LEU A 14 13.35 -13.21 -54.65
C LEU A 14 12.30 -14.31 -54.38
N THR A 15 12.71 -15.48 -53.90
CA THR A 15 11.79 -16.57 -53.51
C THR A 15 11.46 -16.57 -52.02
N LEU A 16 12.14 -15.73 -51.23
CA LEU A 16 11.75 -15.45 -49.86
C LEU A 16 10.42 -14.67 -49.83
N ASP A 17 9.55 -15.01 -48.87
CA ASP A 17 8.39 -14.17 -48.51
C ASP A 17 8.83 -12.70 -48.38
N GLN A 18 7.99 -11.76 -48.81
CA GLN A 18 8.31 -10.32 -48.83
C GLN A 18 8.91 -9.83 -47.51
N ARG A 19 8.50 -10.41 -46.36
CA ARG A 19 9.04 -10.09 -45.03
C ARG A 19 10.51 -10.49 -44.86
N TRP A 20 10.93 -11.61 -45.45
CA TRP A 20 12.28 -12.14 -45.36
C TRP A 20 13.19 -11.62 -46.49
N GLY A 21 12.65 -11.42 -47.70
CA GLY A 21 13.37 -10.87 -48.85
C GLY A 21 13.90 -9.46 -48.58
N VAL A 22 13.12 -8.60 -47.94
CA VAL A 22 13.56 -7.25 -47.53
C VAL A 22 14.62 -7.32 -46.41
N ARG A 23 14.51 -8.30 -45.50
CA ARG A 23 15.42 -8.44 -44.35
C ARG A 23 16.81 -8.91 -44.74
N TYR A 24 16.92 -9.78 -45.73
CA TYR A 24 18.17 -10.45 -46.11
C TYR A 24 18.66 -10.12 -47.52
N GLY A 25 17.77 -9.79 -48.47
CA GLY A 25 18.13 -9.49 -49.85
C GLY A 25 18.69 -8.08 -50.03
N LEU A 26 18.07 -7.07 -49.42
CA LEU A 26 18.47 -5.67 -49.53
C LEU A 26 19.92 -5.36 -49.07
N PRO A 27 20.42 -5.90 -47.93
CA PRO A 27 21.82 -5.72 -47.53
C PRO A 27 22.81 -6.45 -48.46
N LEU A 28 22.35 -7.43 -49.24
CA LEU A 28 23.17 -8.22 -50.16
C LEU A 28 23.32 -7.52 -51.53
N LEU A 29 22.41 -6.61 -51.90
CA LEU A 29 22.42 -5.91 -53.19
C LEU A 29 23.73 -5.16 -53.48
N PRO A 30 24.35 -4.42 -52.54
CA PRO A 30 25.63 -3.76 -52.81
C PRO A 30 26.76 -4.76 -53.09
N VAL A 31 26.77 -5.89 -52.38
CA VAL A 31 27.79 -6.95 -52.56
C VAL A 31 27.61 -7.63 -53.91
N VAL A 32 26.37 -7.95 -54.28
CA VAL A 32 26.04 -8.51 -55.59
C VAL A 32 26.42 -7.53 -56.70
N ALA A 33 26.11 -6.24 -56.55
CA ALA A 33 26.42 -5.23 -57.55
C ALA A 33 27.91 -4.94 -57.70
N LEU A 34 28.68 -4.93 -56.60
CA LEU A 34 30.14 -4.83 -56.64
C LEU A 34 30.76 -6.08 -57.27
N GLY A 35 30.23 -7.26 -56.98
CA GLY A 35 30.65 -8.52 -57.58
C GLY A 35 30.38 -8.57 -59.09
N THR A 36 29.21 -8.12 -59.54
CA THR A 36 28.88 -8.04 -60.98
C THR A 36 29.69 -6.95 -61.68
N ALA A 37 29.87 -5.77 -61.08
CA ALA A 37 30.72 -4.71 -61.62
C ALA A 37 32.18 -5.18 -61.78
N GLY A 38 32.74 -5.84 -60.76
CA GLY A 38 34.08 -6.41 -60.80
C GLY A 38 34.27 -7.47 -61.89
N HIS A 39 33.27 -8.34 -62.10
CA HIS A 39 33.31 -9.35 -63.16
C HIS A 39 33.19 -8.76 -64.57
N LEU A 40 32.40 -7.68 -64.72
CA LEU A 40 32.15 -7.03 -66.01
C LEU A 40 33.28 -6.10 -66.46
N LEU A 41 34.08 -5.57 -65.53
CA LEU A 41 35.27 -4.75 -65.83
C LEU A 41 36.35 -5.51 -66.61
N TRP A 42 36.31 -6.84 -66.64
CA TRP A 42 37.21 -7.67 -67.46
C TRP A 42 36.80 -7.82 -68.93
N ARG A 43 35.67 -7.22 -69.36
CA ARG A 43 35.19 -7.30 -70.76
C ARG A 43 34.98 -5.90 -71.37
N PRO A 44 35.83 -5.46 -72.32
CA PRO A 44 35.89 -4.06 -72.77
C PRO A 44 34.66 -3.56 -73.57
N ARG A 45 33.71 -4.44 -73.93
CA ARG A 45 32.49 -4.07 -74.67
C ARG A 45 31.24 -3.88 -73.80
N VAL A 46 31.36 -3.91 -72.46
CA VAL A 46 30.21 -4.06 -71.56
C VAL A 46 29.99 -2.86 -70.62
N ALA A 47 30.60 -1.70 -70.93
CA ALA A 47 30.54 -0.48 -70.11
C ALA A 47 29.11 -0.04 -69.73
N ARG A 48 28.12 -0.23 -70.63
CA ARG A 48 26.72 0.10 -70.33
C ARG A 48 26.12 -0.76 -69.22
N VAL A 49 26.39 -2.07 -69.20
CA VAL A 49 25.85 -2.98 -68.17
C VAL A 49 26.52 -2.74 -66.81
N ALA A 50 27.82 -2.39 -66.81
CA ALA A 50 28.51 -1.98 -65.59
C ALA A 50 27.90 -0.69 -65.01
N ALA A 51 27.63 0.33 -65.85
CA ALA A 51 26.98 1.57 -65.43
C ALA A 51 25.56 1.34 -64.87
N THR A 52 24.75 0.51 -65.53
CA THR A 52 23.40 0.15 -65.04
C THR A 52 23.45 -0.59 -63.71
N SER A 53 24.41 -1.52 -63.54
CA SER A 53 24.59 -2.25 -62.28
C SER A 53 24.98 -1.31 -61.14
N LEU A 54 25.85 -0.34 -61.41
CA LEU A 54 26.25 0.68 -60.43
C LEU A 54 25.09 1.61 -60.06
N MET A 55 24.28 2.01 -61.03
CA MET A 55 23.06 2.81 -60.77
C MET A 55 22.04 2.04 -59.93
N LEU A 56 21.83 0.75 -60.19
CA LEU A 56 20.95 -0.10 -59.38
C LEU A 56 21.52 -0.29 -57.96
N ALA A 57 22.84 -0.41 -57.81
CA ALA A 57 23.50 -0.46 -56.50
C ALA A 57 23.29 0.85 -55.73
N ALA A 58 23.50 1.99 -56.39
CA ALA A 58 23.32 3.32 -55.80
C ALA A 58 21.86 3.57 -55.45
N ALA A 59 20.91 3.19 -56.30
CA ALA A 59 19.48 3.27 -56.01
C ALA A 59 19.10 2.35 -54.84
N GLY A 60 19.60 1.12 -54.82
CA GLY A 60 19.41 0.17 -53.70
C GLY A 60 19.99 0.70 -52.39
N TYR A 61 21.17 1.34 -52.44
CA TYR A 61 21.79 2.00 -51.30
C TYR A 61 20.99 3.23 -50.84
N MET A 62 20.51 4.06 -51.77
CA MET A 62 19.66 5.21 -51.44
C MET A 62 18.34 4.77 -50.80
N VAL A 63 17.70 3.73 -51.33
CA VAL A 63 16.51 3.11 -50.72
C VAL A 63 16.87 2.52 -49.35
N TRP A 64 18.04 1.89 -49.20
CA TRP A 64 18.53 1.40 -47.91
C TRP A 64 18.75 2.52 -46.88
N GLU A 65 19.34 3.65 -47.28
CA GLU A 65 19.60 4.80 -46.41
C GLU A 65 18.31 5.54 -46.03
N THR A 66 17.35 5.63 -46.95
CA THR A 66 16.13 6.43 -46.79
C THR A 66 14.92 5.62 -46.31
N ALA A 67 14.95 4.29 -46.42
CA ALA A 67 13.84 3.46 -45.98
C ALA A 67 13.61 3.61 -44.46
N PRO A 68 12.38 3.94 -44.03
CA PRO A 68 12.05 4.13 -42.61
C PRO A 68 12.45 2.96 -41.71
N VAL A 69 12.37 1.72 -42.23
CA VAL A 69 12.79 0.51 -41.51
C VAL A 69 14.30 0.48 -41.21
N MET A 70 15.13 0.96 -42.14
CA MET A 70 16.58 0.96 -41.97
C MET A 70 17.02 2.10 -41.07
N GLN A 71 16.35 3.25 -41.15
CA GLN A 71 16.54 4.34 -40.18
C GLN A 71 16.18 3.90 -38.75
N LEU A 72 15.16 3.06 -38.58
CA LEU A 72 14.83 2.46 -37.28
C LEU A 72 15.92 1.50 -36.79
N ARG A 73 16.54 0.72 -37.68
CA ARG A 73 17.66 -0.18 -37.32
C ARG A 73 18.94 0.53 -36.89
N ARG A 74 19.08 1.82 -37.20
CA ARG A 74 20.18 2.66 -36.70
C ARG A 74 19.98 3.09 -35.25
N ARG A 75 18.75 3.02 -34.74
CA ARG A 75 18.44 3.30 -33.35
C ARG A 75 18.63 2.02 -32.52
N PRO A 76 19.05 2.12 -31.25
CA PRO A 76 19.08 0.96 -30.36
C PRO A 76 17.71 0.27 -30.35
N THR A 77 17.72 -1.07 -30.44
CA THR A 77 16.52 -1.88 -30.24
C THR A 77 15.98 -1.64 -28.83
N PRO A 78 14.67 -1.78 -28.57
CA PRO A 78 14.12 -1.61 -27.23
C PRO A 78 14.87 -2.46 -26.19
N VAL A 79 15.14 -3.72 -26.51
CA VAL A 79 15.90 -4.64 -25.65
C VAL A 79 17.34 -4.15 -25.42
N ARG A 80 18.02 -3.66 -26.47
CA ARG A 80 19.36 -3.09 -26.33
C ARG A 80 19.35 -1.84 -25.46
N ALA A 81 18.38 -0.95 -25.68
CA ALA A 81 18.21 0.27 -24.90
C ALA A 81 17.91 -0.04 -23.42
N ALA A 82 17.12 -1.07 -23.13
CA ALA A 82 16.86 -1.54 -21.78
C ALA A 82 18.14 -2.05 -21.08
N PHE A 83 18.97 -2.86 -21.75
CA PHE A 83 20.24 -3.30 -21.16
C PHE A 83 21.29 -2.19 -21.06
N ASP A 84 21.33 -1.25 -22.01
CA ASP A 84 22.18 -0.07 -21.92
C ASP A 84 21.74 0.83 -20.74
N PHE A 85 20.44 0.97 -20.49
CA PHE A 85 19.91 1.62 -19.29
C PHE A 85 20.35 0.88 -18.01
N VAL A 86 20.16 -0.44 -17.92
CA VAL A 86 20.60 -1.22 -16.75
C VAL A 86 22.09 -1.02 -16.49
N LYS A 87 22.92 -1.04 -17.54
CA LYS A 87 24.35 -0.79 -17.44
C LYS A 87 24.70 0.61 -16.93
N GLY A 88 23.96 1.63 -17.34
CA GLY A 88 24.19 3.02 -16.94
C GLY A 88 23.66 3.35 -15.55
N SER A 89 22.63 2.63 -15.10
CA SER A 89 21.87 2.99 -13.89
C SER A 89 22.11 2.07 -12.69
N TYR A 90 22.72 0.90 -12.88
CA TYR A 90 22.88 -0.09 -11.81
C TYR A 90 24.31 -0.62 -11.68
N ASP A 91 24.76 -0.84 -10.44
CA ASP A 91 26.05 -1.48 -10.16
C ASP A 91 25.93 -3.01 -10.31
N PRO A 92 26.64 -3.65 -11.26
CA PRO A 92 26.57 -5.09 -11.49
C PRO A 92 27.07 -5.94 -10.30
N LYS A 93 27.81 -5.36 -9.35
CA LYS A 93 28.21 -6.05 -8.11
C LYS A 93 27.09 -6.09 -7.08
N ARG A 94 26.16 -5.13 -7.14
CA ARG A 94 25.05 -4.95 -6.19
C ARG A 94 23.69 -5.31 -6.78
N THR A 95 23.65 -5.62 -8.08
CA THR A 95 22.40 -5.83 -8.81
C THR A 95 22.39 -7.20 -9.44
N HIS A 96 21.28 -7.91 -9.26
CA HIS A 96 21.00 -9.19 -9.88
C HIS A 96 20.05 -9.00 -11.05
N LEU A 97 20.56 -9.15 -12.28
CA LEU A 97 19.80 -8.94 -13.49
C LEU A 97 19.13 -10.23 -13.97
N VAL A 98 17.83 -10.17 -14.20
CA VAL A 98 17.03 -11.27 -14.71
C VAL A 98 16.32 -10.82 -15.99
N PHE A 99 16.17 -11.70 -16.98
CA PHE A 99 15.50 -11.34 -18.24
C PHE A 99 14.48 -12.38 -18.70
N GLY A 100 13.34 -11.93 -19.23
CA GLY A 100 12.23 -12.77 -19.65
C GLY A 100 12.56 -13.71 -20.83
N ARG A 101 11.80 -14.79 -20.95
CA ARG A 101 11.96 -15.82 -22.00
C ARG A 101 11.71 -15.28 -23.40
N ASP A 102 10.78 -14.35 -23.49
CA ASP A 102 10.45 -13.53 -24.66
C ASP A 102 11.65 -12.74 -25.22
N ILE A 103 12.62 -12.37 -24.35
CA ILE A 103 13.85 -11.67 -24.75
C ILE A 103 15.12 -12.52 -24.66
N ALA A 104 14.99 -13.81 -24.34
CA ALA A 104 16.12 -14.70 -24.08
C ALA A 104 17.21 -14.70 -25.17
N PRO A 105 16.88 -14.80 -26.48
CA PRO A 105 17.90 -14.81 -27.53
C PRO A 105 18.76 -13.55 -27.54
N HIS A 106 18.19 -12.42 -27.12
CA HIS A 106 18.90 -11.14 -27.03
C HIS A 106 19.62 -11.01 -25.68
N GLY A 107 19.02 -11.44 -24.57
CA GLY A 107 19.65 -11.42 -23.25
C GLY A 107 20.92 -12.24 -23.21
N GLU A 108 20.85 -13.51 -23.64
CA GLU A 108 21.99 -14.43 -23.67
C GLU A 108 23.13 -13.92 -24.56
N TRP A 109 22.80 -13.24 -25.66
CA TRP A 109 23.81 -12.68 -26.58
C TRP A 109 24.36 -11.31 -26.14
N LEU A 110 23.53 -10.41 -25.64
CA LEU A 110 23.91 -9.03 -25.31
C LEU A 110 24.60 -8.90 -23.96
N LEU A 111 24.11 -9.58 -22.93
CA LEU A 111 24.57 -9.37 -21.55
C LEU A 111 26.06 -9.65 -21.35
N PRO A 112 26.63 -10.77 -21.86
CA PRO A 112 28.07 -11.01 -21.77
C PRO A 112 28.91 -9.92 -22.45
N ARG A 113 28.44 -9.39 -23.59
CA ARG A 113 29.13 -8.31 -24.34
C ARG A 113 29.02 -6.96 -23.64
N LEU A 114 27.98 -6.78 -22.83
CA LEU A 114 27.80 -5.57 -22.03
C LEU A 114 28.56 -5.63 -20.70
N GLY A 115 29.10 -6.78 -20.32
CA GLY A 115 29.72 -7.02 -19.02
C GLY A 115 28.71 -7.10 -17.87
N LEU A 116 27.46 -7.45 -18.19
CA LEU A 116 26.38 -7.58 -17.21
C LEU A 116 26.16 -9.07 -16.89
N PRO A 117 26.36 -9.52 -15.65
CA PRO A 117 25.93 -10.85 -15.25
C PRO A 117 24.40 -10.86 -15.18
N GLY A 118 23.76 -11.76 -15.93
CA GLY A 118 22.32 -11.94 -15.84
C GLY A 118 21.89 -13.34 -16.25
N GLU A 119 20.71 -13.72 -15.80
CA GLU A 119 20.15 -15.06 -15.99
C GLU A 119 18.73 -15.00 -16.52
N LEU A 120 18.35 -16.08 -17.22
CA LEU A 120 17.00 -16.24 -17.74
C LEU A 120 16.01 -16.30 -16.58
N TRP A 121 14.92 -15.53 -16.70
CA TRP A 121 13.85 -15.53 -15.72
C TRP A 121 13.15 -16.88 -15.69
N GLN A 122 13.40 -17.62 -14.61
CA GLN A 122 12.62 -18.79 -14.23
C GLN A 122 11.58 -18.33 -13.24
N LYS A 123 10.34 -18.11 -13.70
CA LYS A 123 9.25 -17.54 -12.88
C LYS A 123 9.14 -18.17 -11.49
N ASP A 124 9.45 -19.47 -11.38
CA ASP A 124 9.37 -20.27 -10.15
C ASP A 124 10.49 -20.02 -9.13
N ARG A 125 11.59 -19.32 -9.49
CA ARG A 125 12.78 -19.13 -8.63
C ARG A 125 12.99 -17.73 -8.07
N TYR A 126 12.47 -16.68 -8.73
CA TYR A 126 12.88 -15.30 -8.40
C TYR A 126 11.96 -14.57 -7.43
N TYR A 127 10.76 -15.08 -7.16
CA TYR A 127 9.95 -14.57 -6.05
C TYR A 127 10.55 -14.91 -4.66
N LEU A 128 11.42 -15.93 -4.58
CA LEU A 128 11.96 -16.46 -3.31
C LEU A 128 13.41 -16.02 -2.98
N ARG A 129 14.10 -15.29 -3.87
CA ARG A 129 15.58 -15.13 -3.78
C ARG A 129 16.11 -13.73 -3.44
N THR A 130 15.26 -12.77 -3.10
CA THR A 130 15.69 -11.42 -2.71
C THR A 130 16.22 -11.31 -1.27
N SER A 131 16.10 -12.36 -0.45
CA SER A 131 16.43 -12.32 0.98
C SER A 131 17.91 -12.65 1.31
N THR A 132 18.59 -13.51 0.55
CA THR A 132 19.88 -14.06 1.04
C THR A 132 21.13 -13.25 0.66
N ASP A 133 21.13 -12.54 -0.48
CA ASP A 133 22.39 -12.03 -1.05
C ASP A 133 22.55 -10.50 -0.99
N LYS A 134 21.58 -9.77 -0.40
CA LYS A 134 21.53 -8.30 -0.31
C LYS A 134 21.70 -7.56 -1.67
N ARG A 135 21.47 -8.23 -2.80
CA ARG A 135 21.52 -7.63 -4.13
C ARG A 135 20.13 -7.19 -4.58
N SER A 136 20.03 -6.01 -5.16
CA SER A 136 18.79 -5.52 -5.78
C SER A 136 18.49 -6.32 -7.03
N VAL A 137 17.27 -6.83 -7.19
CA VAL A 137 16.88 -7.55 -8.42
C VAL A 137 16.36 -6.55 -9.44
N VAL A 138 16.74 -6.71 -10.71
CA VAL A 138 16.22 -5.94 -11.84
C VAL A 138 15.76 -6.93 -12.91
N VAL A 139 14.55 -6.74 -13.43
CA VAL A 139 13.94 -7.64 -14.42
C VAL A 139 13.78 -6.91 -15.75
N VAL A 140 14.15 -7.55 -16.86
CA VAL A 140 13.93 -7.01 -18.21
C VAL A 140 12.98 -7.93 -18.97
N THR A 141 11.93 -7.39 -19.58
CA THR A 141 10.86 -8.15 -20.26
C THR A 141 10.21 -7.29 -21.34
N THR A 142 9.32 -7.84 -22.17
CA THR A 142 8.56 -7.05 -23.17
C THR A 142 7.32 -6.37 -22.60
N GLU A 143 6.83 -6.80 -21.43
CA GLU A 143 5.60 -6.31 -20.80
C GLU A 143 5.78 -6.07 -19.29
N PRO A 144 5.10 -5.07 -18.70
CA PRO A 144 5.12 -4.86 -17.25
C PRO A 144 4.67 -6.10 -16.46
N ILE A 145 5.24 -6.29 -15.27
CA ILE A 145 4.86 -7.36 -14.33
C ILE A 145 4.21 -6.69 -13.12
N ALA A 146 3.05 -7.20 -12.69
CA ALA A 146 2.40 -6.74 -11.47
C ALA A 146 3.34 -6.90 -10.25
N GLY A 147 3.38 -5.90 -9.35
CA GLY A 147 4.29 -5.88 -8.19
C GLY A 147 5.72 -5.43 -8.50
N PHE A 148 5.99 -4.93 -9.71
CA PHE A 148 7.23 -4.25 -10.05
C PHE A 148 6.95 -2.85 -10.59
N SER A 149 7.82 -1.90 -10.26
CA SER A 149 7.82 -0.57 -10.86
C SER A 149 8.57 -0.56 -12.18
N THR A 150 7.93 -0.05 -13.23
CA THR A 150 8.59 0.26 -14.51
C THR A 150 9.52 1.44 -14.33
N VAL A 151 10.82 1.16 -14.32
CA VAL A 151 11.88 2.17 -14.20
C VAL A 151 12.39 2.63 -15.57
N PHE A 152 12.13 1.84 -16.61
CA PHE A 152 12.43 2.20 -17.99
C PHE A 152 11.47 1.49 -18.94
N GLU A 153 11.01 2.20 -19.96
CA GLU A 153 10.26 1.63 -21.07
C GLU A 153 10.77 2.21 -22.39
N ARG A 154 10.92 1.33 -23.39
CA ARG A 154 11.15 1.75 -24.76
C ARG A 154 10.23 0.97 -25.68
N THR A 155 9.52 1.71 -26.53
CA THR A 155 8.65 1.13 -27.56
C THR A 155 9.03 1.69 -28.93
N TRP A 156 9.12 0.83 -29.95
CA TRP A 156 9.21 1.27 -31.33
C TRP A 156 7.82 1.60 -31.87
N SER A 157 7.64 2.84 -32.33
CA SER A 157 6.34 3.41 -32.75
C SER A 157 5.95 3.12 -34.21
N SER A 158 6.72 2.29 -34.93
CA SER A 158 6.46 2.05 -36.35
C SER A 158 5.37 1.00 -36.58
N PRO A 159 4.28 1.32 -37.30
CA PRO A 159 3.16 0.40 -37.53
C PRO A 159 3.55 -0.85 -38.35
N ARG A 160 4.61 -0.78 -39.16
CA ARG A 160 5.09 -1.93 -39.96
C ARG A 160 6.05 -2.84 -39.19
N TYR A 161 6.53 -2.43 -38.03
CA TYR A 161 7.52 -3.20 -37.27
C TYR A 161 6.99 -4.51 -36.66
N PRO A 162 5.79 -4.54 -36.06
CA PRO A 162 5.20 -5.77 -35.55
C PRO A 162 5.10 -6.86 -36.62
N GLU A 163 4.82 -6.49 -37.87
CA GLU A 163 4.75 -7.44 -39.00
C GLU A 163 6.11 -8.09 -39.30
N MET A 164 7.21 -7.33 -39.15
CA MET A 164 8.57 -7.81 -39.43
C MET A 164 9.20 -8.61 -38.29
N THR A 165 8.74 -8.41 -37.05
CA THR A 165 9.23 -9.14 -35.88
C THR A 165 8.25 -10.17 -35.35
N SER A 166 7.13 -10.38 -36.04
CA SER A 166 6.04 -11.23 -35.54
C SER A 166 5.58 -10.78 -34.15
N GLY A 167 5.48 -9.47 -33.94
CA GLY A 167 5.12 -8.84 -32.68
C GLY A 167 6.24 -8.80 -31.62
N ARG A 168 7.34 -9.53 -31.80
CA ARG A 168 8.41 -9.64 -30.80
C ARG A 168 9.24 -8.37 -30.72
N TYR A 169 9.77 -8.07 -29.53
CA TYR A 169 10.76 -6.99 -29.29
C TYR A 169 10.28 -5.58 -29.65
N ARG A 170 8.98 -5.37 -29.84
CA ARG A 170 8.39 -4.04 -30.09
C ARG A 170 8.61 -3.12 -28.89
N THR A 171 8.49 -3.70 -27.71
CA THR A 171 8.62 -3.03 -26.41
C THR A 171 9.63 -3.79 -25.57
N ALA A 172 10.36 -3.06 -24.75
CA ALA A 172 11.13 -3.61 -23.65
C ALA A 172 10.96 -2.70 -22.45
N VAL A 173 10.72 -3.32 -21.29
CA VAL A 173 10.62 -2.65 -20.01
C VAL A 173 11.69 -3.17 -19.07
N VAL A 174 12.22 -2.27 -18.25
CA VAL A 174 13.05 -2.62 -17.08
C VAL A 174 12.22 -2.36 -15.86
N LEU A 175 12.19 -3.36 -14.99
CA LEU A 175 11.37 -3.46 -13.82
C LEU A 175 12.28 -3.58 -12.60
N ALA A 176 12.01 -2.77 -11.59
CA ALA A 176 12.65 -2.88 -10.29
C ALA A 176 11.56 -3.14 -9.23
N PRO A 177 11.89 -3.82 -8.12
CA PRO A 177 11.01 -3.88 -6.95
C PRO A 177 10.58 -2.47 -6.60
N ALA A 178 9.27 -2.23 -6.48
CA ALA A 178 8.79 -0.90 -6.18
C ALA A 178 9.32 -0.47 -4.79
N PRO A 179 9.87 0.74 -4.64
CA PRO A 179 10.30 1.22 -3.33
C PRO A 179 9.09 1.28 -2.39
N GLY A 180 9.08 0.41 -1.38
CA GLY A 180 7.98 0.28 -0.42
C GLY A 180 7.04 -0.91 -0.64
N GLU A 181 7.14 -1.64 -1.75
CA GLU A 181 6.49 -2.95 -1.90
C GLU A 181 7.44 -4.01 -1.35
N GLY A 182 7.17 -4.40 -0.10
CA GLY A 182 7.99 -5.30 0.67
C GLY A 182 8.20 -6.67 0.00
N ILE A 183 9.32 -7.30 0.35
CA ILE A 183 9.61 -8.70 0.02
C ILE A 183 8.52 -9.57 0.67
N LEU A 184 7.58 -10.07 -0.14
CA LEU A 184 6.59 -11.06 0.29
C LEU A 184 7.27 -12.42 0.39
N GLU A 185 7.36 -12.97 1.61
CA GLU A 185 7.69 -14.38 1.78
C GLU A 185 6.42 -15.19 1.49
N LEU A 186 6.33 -15.70 0.26
CA LEU A 186 5.28 -16.61 -0.17
C LEU A 186 5.68 -18.06 0.17
N PRO A 187 4.71 -18.95 0.45
CA PRO A 187 5.02 -20.36 0.67
C PRO A 187 5.59 -21.03 -0.59
N ARG A 188 6.00 -22.30 -0.49
CA ARG A 188 6.27 -23.13 -1.69
C ARG A 188 4.98 -23.23 -2.52
N ILE A 189 4.89 -22.40 -3.54
CA ILE A 189 3.79 -22.39 -4.50
C ILE A 189 4.33 -22.96 -5.81
N GLU A 190 3.72 -24.03 -6.30
CA GLU A 190 3.93 -24.47 -7.68
C GLU A 190 3.06 -23.58 -8.59
N ILE A 191 3.69 -22.88 -9.52
CA ILE A 191 3.00 -21.98 -10.45
C ILE A 191 2.56 -22.80 -11.67
N GLY A 192 1.25 -22.98 -11.82
CA GLY A 192 0.65 -23.40 -13.09
C GLY A 192 0.48 -22.22 -14.05
N GLU A 193 0.16 -22.46 -15.32
CA GLU A 193 0.04 -21.40 -16.34
C GLU A 193 -0.94 -20.27 -15.94
N GLN A 194 -1.92 -20.55 -15.07
CA GLN A 194 -2.93 -19.58 -14.60
C GLN A 194 -3.36 -19.76 -13.13
N SER A 195 -2.65 -20.58 -12.34
CA SER A 195 -3.05 -20.88 -10.96
C SER A 195 -1.84 -21.16 -10.08
N TRP A 196 -2.01 -20.99 -8.77
CA TRP A 196 -0.98 -21.20 -7.75
C TRP A 196 -1.38 -22.43 -6.95
N ARG A 197 -0.48 -23.38 -6.71
CA ARG A 197 -0.77 -24.53 -5.84
C ARG A 197 -0.30 -24.25 -4.41
N VAL A 198 -1.23 -24.12 -3.47
CA VAL A 198 -0.96 -24.00 -2.04
C VAL A 198 -0.76 -25.39 -1.44
N GLN A 199 0.45 -25.68 -0.96
CA GLN A 199 0.77 -26.92 -0.27
C GLN A 199 0.42 -26.85 1.22
N ARG A 200 0.55 -27.97 1.93
CA ARG A 200 0.31 -28.07 3.37
C ARG A 200 1.23 -27.15 4.17
N GLY A 201 0.65 -26.30 5.02
CA GLY A 201 1.40 -25.48 5.99
C GLY A 201 2.18 -24.32 5.38
N GLY A 202 1.69 -23.73 4.28
CA GLY A 202 2.25 -22.49 3.75
C GLY A 202 2.00 -21.29 4.67
N THR A 203 2.84 -20.27 4.61
CA THR A 203 2.63 -19.00 5.31
C THR A 203 2.81 -17.87 4.32
N VAL A 204 1.87 -16.92 4.32
CA VAL A 204 1.98 -15.64 3.62
C VAL A 204 2.29 -14.59 4.67
N SER A 205 3.40 -13.87 4.52
CA SER A 205 3.78 -12.82 5.46
C SER A 205 4.35 -11.60 4.77
N LEU A 206 4.11 -10.45 5.39
CA LEU A 206 4.75 -9.20 5.05
C LEU A 206 6.02 -9.01 5.88
N PRO A 207 7.03 -8.30 5.34
CA PRO A 207 8.18 -7.90 6.14
C PRO A 207 7.73 -6.97 7.27
N ALA A 208 8.53 -6.87 8.34
CA ALA A 208 8.15 -6.09 9.53
C ALA A 208 7.94 -4.59 9.21
N GLU A 209 8.67 -4.09 8.22
CA GLU A 209 8.61 -2.74 7.66
C GLU A 209 7.60 -2.59 6.51
N GLY A 210 6.93 -3.67 6.12
CA GLY A 210 5.95 -3.69 5.03
C GLY A 210 4.72 -2.85 5.34
N TRP A 211 3.90 -2.58 4.32
CA TRP A 211 2.58 -1.99 4.52
C TRP A 211 1.55 -3.09 4.73
N PRO A 212 0.55 -2.90 5.62
CA PRO A 212 -0.61 -3.77 5.65
C PRO A 212 -1.15 -3.96 4.24
N THR A 213 -1.53 -5.18 3.89
CA THR A 213 -1.89 -5.53 2.52
C THR A 213 -3.08 -6.46 2.56
N ALA A 214 -4.10 -6.17 1.74
CA ALA A 214 -5.19 -7.11 1.53
C ALA A 214 -4.84 -7.99 0.33
N PHE A 215 -5.22 -9.27 0.38
CA PHE A 215 -5.23 -10.12 -0.80
C PHE A 215 -6.46 -11.01 -0.81
N GLU A 216 -6.93 -11.33 -2.01
CA GLU A 216 -8.06 -12.24 -2.21
C GLU A 216 -7.54 -13.67 -2.40
N LEU A 217 -8.09 -14.61 -1.64
CA LEU A 217 -7.83 -16.04 -1.75
C LEU A 217 -9.05 -16.73 -2.38
N CYS A 218 -8.91 -17.20 -3.61
CA CYS A 218 -9.95 -17.95 -4.32
C CYS A 218 -9.48 -19.36 -4.66
N PRO A 219 -9.83 -20.38 -3.85
CA PRO A 219 -9.53 -21.78 -4.17
C PRO A 219 -10.30 -22.26 -5.41
N LEU A 220 -9.61 -23.02 -6.25
CA LEU A 220 -10.08 -23.52 -7.53
C LEU A 220 -10.35 -25.03 -7.50
N SER A 221 -9.62 -25.81 -6.67
CA SER A 221 -9.69 -27.28 -6.71
C SER A 221 -10.06 -27.96 -5.40
N ALA A 222 -9.59 -27.43 -4.26
CA ALA A 222 -9.83 -27.98 -2.93
C ALA A 222 -9.94 -26.84 -1.93
N SER A 223 -10.50 -27.11 -0.75
CA SER A 223 -10.59 -26.09 0.29
C SER A 223 -9.20 -25.69 0.80
N VAL A 224 -9.07 -24.43 1.21
CA VAL A 224 -7.87 -23.91 1.87
C VAL A 224 -8.24 -23.52 3.30
N THR A 225 -7.57 -24.12 4.28
CA THR A 225 -7.68 -23.67 5.67
C THR A 225 -6.76 -22.47 5.89
N VAL A 226 -7.36 -21.35 6.27
CA VAL A 226 -6.70 -20.10 6.62
C VAL A 226 -6.55 -20.01 8.13
N ARG A 227 -5.34 -19.73 8.60
CA ARG A 227 -5.02 -19.52 10.01
C ARG A 227 -4.37 -18.17 10.20
N GLN A 228 -4.99 -17.29 10.97
CA GLN A 228 -4.42 -15.99 11.33
C GLN A 228 -4.22 -15.97 12.85
N ALA A 229 -3.19 -15.29 13.33
CA ALA A 229 -3.01 -15.09 14.77
C ALA A 229 -4.29 -14.49 15.38
N ASP A 230 -4.67 -14.98 16.56
CA ASP A 230 -5.87 -14.57 17.31
C ASP A 230 -7.22 -14.79 16.61
N ARG A 231 -7.28 -15.65 15.58
CA ARG A 231 -8.53 -16.07 14.93
C ARG A 231 -8.66 -17.58 14.86
N GLU A 232 -9.88 -18.06 15.01
CA GLU A 232 -10.19 -19.46 14.73
C GLU A 232 -9.88 -19.77 13.25
N PRO A 233 -9.32 -20.95 12.94
CA PRO A 233 -9.09 -21.37 11.58
C PRO A 233 -10.39 -21.30 10.76
N ARG A 234 -10.29 -20.75 9.55
CA ARG A 234 -11.41 -20.65 8.61
C ARG A 234 -11.11 -21.45 7.36
N GLU A 235 -12.05 -22.26 6.93
CA GLU A 235 -11.97 -22.96 5.65
C GLU A 235 -12.59 -22.10 4.54
N VAL A 236 -11.91 -22.02 3.40
CA VAL A 236 -12.38 -21.35 2.18
C VAL A 236 -12.56 -22.43 1.13
N TRP A 237 -13.79 -22.59 0.61
CA TRP A 237 -14.12 -23.68 -0.30
C TRP A 237 -13.87 -23.32 -1.77
N PRO A 238 -13.73 -24.31 -2.68
CA PRO A 238 -13.65 -24.05 -4.11
C PRO A 238 -14.85 -23.25 -4.62
N GLY A 239 -14.59 -22.19 -5.39
CA GLY A 239 -15.62 -21.28 -5.88
C GLY A 239 -16.01 -20.16 -4.90
N GLU A 240 -15.47 -20.17 -3.68
CA GLU A 240 -15.52 -19.05 -2.76
C GLU A 240 -14.24 -18.21 -2.87
N CYS A 241 -14.35 -16.92 -2.54
CA CYS A 241 -13.21 -16.03 -2.38
C CYS A 241 -13.24 -15.45 -0.97
N ALA A 242 -12.06 -15.30 -0.37
CA ALA A 242 -11.89 -14.71 0.94
C ALA A 242 -10.87 -13.56 0.88
N ASP A 243 -11.28 -12.38 1.30
CA ASP A 243 -10.37 -11.26 1.52
C ASP A 243 -9.61 -11.43 2.84
N LEU A 244 -8.29 -11.43 2.73
CA LEU A 244 -7.38 -11.68 3.82
C LEU A 244 -6.48 -10.46 4.02
N PHE A 245 -6.38 -10.01 5.28
CA PHE A 245 -5.55 -8.87 5.66
C PHE A 245 -4.25 -9.34 6.28
N LEU A 246 -3.15 -9.09 5.58
CA LEU A 246 -1.80 -9.28 6.08
C LEU A 246 -1.38 -8.03 6.85
N LEU A 247 -0.92 -8.23 8.07
CA LEU A 247 -0.24 -7.18 8.83
C LEU A 247 1.28 -7.36 8.69
N PRO A 248 2.07 -6.28 8.78
CA PRO A 248 3.53 -6.37 8.77
C PRO A 248 4.07 -7.23 9.91
N GLY A 249 5.11 -8.01 9.63
CA GLY A 249 5.80 -8.83 10.63
C GLY A 249 5.14 -10.20 10.89
N ARG A 250 5.81 -11.00 11.73
CA ARG A 250 5.45 -12.42 11.95
C ARG A 250 4.08 -12.63 12.59
N GLU A 251 3.65 -11.71 13.45
CA GLU A 251 2.32 -11.78 14.09
C GLU A 251 1.19 -11.50 13.09
N GLY A 252 1.48 -10.80 12.00
CA GLY A 252 0.56 -10.53 10.91
C GLY A 252 0.50 -11.59 9.82
N ALA A 253 1.28 -12.66 9.96
CA ALA A 253 1.36 -13.73 9.00
C ALA A 253 0.09 -14.58 8.98
N ILE A 254 -0.26 -15.06 7.78
CA ILE A 254 -1.40 -15.94 7.56
C ILE A 254 -0.90 -17.30 7.12
N GLY A 255 -1.20 -18.34 7.90
CA GLY A 255 -1.03 -19.73 7.52
C GLY A 255 -2.11 -20.15 6.52
N LEU A 256 -1.71 -20.81 5.44
CA LEU A 256 -2.57 -21.42 4.44
C LEU A 256 -2.27 -22.93 4.36
N ASP A 257 -3.29 -23.76 4.48
CA ASP A 257 -3.17 -25.21 4.34
C ASP A 257 -4.16 -25.72 3.28
N GLY A 258 -3.62 -26.14 2.13
CA GLY A 258 -4.38 -26.72 1.02
C GLY A 258 -4.63 -28.23 1.15
N GLY A 259 -4.35 -28.84 2.31
CA GLY A 259 -4.56 -30.27 2.56
C GLY A 259 -3.48 -31.19 1.97
N GLY A 260 -3.81 -32.48 1.86
CA GLY A 260 -2.86 -33.54 1.47
C GLY A 260 -2.31 -33.40 0.06
N ASP A 261 -3.17 -33.16 -0.93
CA ASP A 261 -2.79 -33.01 -2.34
C ASP A 261 -2.51 -31.55 -2.73
N GLY A 262 -2.66 -30.62 -1.79
CA GLY A 262 -2.61 -29.17 -2.05
C GLY A 262 -3.85 -28.65 -2.79
N ALA A 263 -4.06 -27.34 -2.75
CA ALA A 263 -5.18 -26.67 -3.40
C ALA A 263 -4.66 -25.71 -4.46
N PHE A 264 -5.20 -25.78 -5.68
CA PHE A 264 -5.00 -24.71 -6.66
C PHE A 264 -5.82 -23.50 -6.25
N VAL A 265 -5.23 -22.31 -6.33
CA VAL A 265 -5.84 -21.02 -6.04
C VAL A 265 -5.55 -20.07 -7.19
N GLN A 266 -6.34 -19.02 -7.34
CA GLN A 266 -6.00 -17.93 -8.26
C GLN A 266 -4.72 -17.22 -7.81
N PRO A 267 -3.93 -16.65 -8.74
CA PRO A 267 -2.79 -15.81 -8.37
C PRO A 267 -3.19 -14.71 -7.40
N PHE A 268 -2.45 -14.54 -6.30
CA PHE A 268 -2.79 -13.53 -5.31
C PHE A 268 -2.63 -12.13 -5.91
N VAL A 269 -3.71 -11.36 -5.85
CA VAL A 269 -3.68 -9.92 -6.14
C VAL A 269 -3.48 -9.20 -4.82
N PHE A 270 -2.25 -8.80 -4.55
CA PHE A 270 -1.93 -8.00 -3.38
C PHE A 270 -2.30 -6.55 -3.63
N THR A 271 -3.15 -6.01 -2.77
CA THR A 271 -3.52 -4.60 -2.78
C THR A 271 -2.88 -3.95 -1.55
N PRO A 272 -1.79 -3.18 -1.72
CA PRO A 272 -1.19 -2.44 -0.63
C PRO A 272 -2.24 -1.53 0.01
N VAL A 273 -2.35 -1.57 1.33
CA VAL A 273 -3.09 -0.57 2.10
C VAL A 273 -2.16 0.64 2.26
N ALA A 274 -1.70 1.21 1.14
CA ALA A 274 -0.64 2.21 1.13
C ALA A 274 -1.19 3.63 1.35
N GLY A 275 -0.71 4.29 2.42
CA GLY A 275 -0.18 5.67 2.43
C GLY A 275 -1.06 6.89 2.11
N GLY A 276 -2.20 6.72 1.45
CA GLY A 276 -3.26 7.71 1.29
C GLY A 276 -4.55 6.93 1.45
N TRP A 277 -5.23 7.12 2.56
CA TRP A 277 -6.21 6.22 3.20
C TRP A 277 -7.43 5.87 2.34
N GLY A 278 -7.25 5.18 1.22
CA GLY A 278 -8.23 5.14 0.15
C GLY A 278 -7.99 4.13 -0.94
N ALA A 279 -8.24 2.86 -0.65
CA ALA A 279 -8.54 1.88 -1.68
C ALA A 279 -9.93 1.27 -1.45
N ASP A 280 -10.72 1.21 -2.51
CA ASP A 280 -12.05 0.62 -2.54
C ASP A 280 -11.92 -0.91 -2.58
N THR A 281 -12.34 -1.59 -1.52
CA THR A 281 -12.62 -3.03 -1.56
C THR A 281 -14.07 -3.23 -1.12
N LYS A 282 -14.97 -3.36 -2.09
CA LYS A 282 -16.34 -3.82 -1.83
C LYS A 282 -16.32 -5.33 -1.69
N VAL A 283 -16.45 -5.82 -0.46
CA VAL A 283 -16.74 -7.22 -0.17
C VAL A 283 -18.26 -7.39 -0.09
N GLY A 284 -18.79 -8.45 -0.69
CA GLY A 284 -20.22 -8.70 -0.83
C GLY A 284 -21.06 -8.39 0.41
N GLY A 285 -21.92 -7.37 0.31
CA GLY A 285 -23.06 -7.11 1.20
C GLY A 285 -22.77 -6.71 2.65
N VAL A 286 -21.54 -6.88 3.16
CA VAL A 286 -21.14 -6.50 4.53
C VAL A 286 -19.89 -5.64 4.42
N GLY A 287 -20.06 -4.33 4.62
CA GLY A 287 -19.04 -3.32 4.36
C GLY A 287 -17.76 -3.53 5.16
N VAL A 288 -16.75 -4.13 4.54
CA VAL A 288 -15.36 -4.04 4.98
C VAL A 288 -14.88 -2.64 4.58
N GLN A 289 -14.62 -1.80 5.58
CA GLN A 289 -14.66 -0.34 5.43
C GLN A 289 -13.32 0.35 5.21
N ARG A 290 -13.42 1.46 4.47
CA ARG A 290 -12.39 2.46 4.19
C ARG A 290 -12.00 3.20 5.47
N PHE A 291 -10.72 3.40 5.69
CA PHE A 291 -10.27 4.55 6.49
C PHE A 291 -10.61 5.85 5.73
N PRO A 292 -10.84 6.98 6.43
CA PRO A 292 -11.09 8.25 5.75
C PRO A 292 -9.85 8.72 4.97
N ARG A 293 -10.01 9.05 3.67
CA ARG A 293 -8.95 9.54 2.77
C ARG A 293 -8.38 10.91 3.14
N GLY A 294 -9.20 11.75 3.76
CA GLY A 294 -8.85 13.10 4.15
C GLY A 294 -8.40 13.20 5.62
N PRO A 295 -8.40 14.44 6.16
CA PRO A 295 -8.16 14.68 7.57
C PRO A 295 -9.07 13.82 8.45
N ALA A 296 -8.53 13.40 9.60
CA ALA A 296 -9.22 12.56 10.55
C ALA A 296 -9.09 13.12 11.97
N TRP A 297 -10.10 12.83 12.78
CA TRP A 297 -10.23 13.23 14.17
C TRP A 297 -10.48 11.99 15.01
N VAL A 298 -9.89 11.98 16.20
CA VAL A 298 -10.11 10.95 17.20
C VAL A 298 -11.06 11.50 18.26
N VAL A 299 -12.15 10.77 18.48
CA VAL A 299 -12.96 10.91 19.69
C VAL A 299 -12.43 9.88 20.69
N PRO A 300 -11.70 10.30 21.73
CA PRO A 300 -10.85 9.41 22.51
C PRO A 300 -11.63 8.37 23.31
N VAL A 301 -12.90 8.65 23.63
CA VAL A 301 -13.76 7.74 24.37
C VAL A 301 -15.22 7.93 24.03
N VAL A 302 -15.90 6.81 23.76
CA VAL A 302 -17.35 6.69 23.65
C VAL A 302 -17.84 5.47 24.42
N ALA A 303 -19.06 5.54 24.93
CA ALA A 303 -19.64 4.54 25.81
C ALA A 303 -21.15 4.38 25.58
N ARG A 304 -21.61 3.13 25.71
CA ARG A 304 -23.00 2.73 25.86
C ARG A 304 -23.02 1.57 26.85
N LEU A 305 -23.16 1.88 28.13
CA LEU A 305 -23.11 0.87 29.18
C LEU A 305 -23.93 1.27 30.41
N ASP A 306 -24.52 0.26 31.03
CA ASP A 306 -25.16 0.42 32.33
C ASP A 306 -24.07 0.46 33.42
N GLY A 307 -24.08 1.53 34.21
CA GLY A 307 -23.17 1.75 35.32
C GLY A 307 -23.75 1.31 36.66
N VAL A 308 -22.95 1.45 37.71
CA VAL A 308 -23.37 1.18 39.10
C VAL A 308 -24.51 2.12 39.51
N GLY A 309 -25.43 1.64 40.35
CA GLY A 309 -26.54 2.46 40.87
C GLY A 309 -27.61 2.80 39.83
N GLY A 310 -27.72 2.01 38.76
CA GLY A 310 -28.71 2.21 37.70
C GLY A 310 -28.35 3.29 36.68
N ALA A 311 -27.15 3.87 36.77
CA ALA A 311 -26.62 4.81 35.78
C ALA A 311 -26.63 4.19 34.38
N ARG A 312 -26.82 5.02 33.34
CA ARG A 312 -26.74 4.59 31.95
C ARG A 312 -25.90 5.58 31.17
N TRP A 313 -24.68 5.20 30.84
CA TRP A 313 -23.75 6.03 30.09
C TRP A 313 -24.02 5.91 28.61
N VAL A 314 -24.18 7.04 27.94
CA VAL A 314 -24.41 7.13 26.51
C VAL A 314 -23.52 8.23 25.93
N SER A 315 -22.98 8.00 24.74
CA SER A 315 -22.22 8.99 23.99
C SER A 315 -23.00 9.52 22.80
N GLN A 316 -23.16 10.83 22.77
CA GLN A 316 -23.60 11.58 21.62
C GLN A 316 -22.39 12.00 20.78
N LEU A 317 -22.53 12.00 19.46
CA LEU A 317 -21.56 12.52 18.50
C LEU A 317 -22.22 13.61 17.63
N GLU A 318 -21.54 14.72 17.45
CA GLU A 318 -21.88 15.77 16.49
C GLU A 318 -20.71 15.94 15.52
N VAL A 319 -20.99 15.93 14.22
CA VAL A 319 -20.01 16.14 13.15
C VAL A 319 -20.56 17.20 12.21
N ALA A 320 -19.90 18.34 12.09
CA ALA A 320 -20.28 19.39 11.15
C ALA A 320 -19.22 19.55 10.06
N ASN A 321 -19.65 19.50 8.81
CA ASN A 321 -18.81 19.84 7.66
C ASN A 321 -18.87 21.36 7.46
N ARG A 322 -17.87 22.07 7.99
CA ARG A 322 -17.62 23.50 7.80
C ARG A 322 -16.76 23.80 6.57
N GLY A 323 -16.35 22.78 5.83
CA GLY A 323 -15.61 22.94 4.57
C GLY A 323 -16.52 23.35 3.42
N GLY A 324 -15.91 23.86 2.34
CA GLY A 324 -16.62 24.29 1.13
C GLY A 324 -17.05 23.16 0.20
N VAL A 325 -16.71 21.90 0.52
CA VAL A 325 -16.98 20.73 -0.33
C VAL A 325 -17.86 19.70 0.37
N ALA A 326 -18.76 19.08 -0.39
CA ALA A 326 -19.47 17.89 0.06
C ALA A 326 -18.52 16.68 0.12
N GLY A 327 -18.73 15.78 1.09
CA GLY A 327 -17.94 14.57 1.23
C GLY A 327 -18.65 13.50 2.05
N GLU A 328 -18.12 12.28 2.04
CA GLU A 328 -18.63 11.21 2.90
C GLU A 328 -17.90 11.21 4.23
N VAL A 329 -18.61 11.50 5.32
CA VAL A 329 -18.05 11.33 6.66
C VAL A 329 -18.01 9.85 6.99
N VAL A 330 -16.82 9.35 7.26
CA VAL A 330 -16.58 8.01 7.79
C VAL A 330 -16.45 8.11 9.30
N ILE A 331 -17.29 7.37 10.04
CA ILE A 331 -17.22 7.25 11.50
C ILE A 331 -16.86 5.80 11.79
N ALA A 332 -15.59 5.51 12.03
CA ALA A 332 -15.09 4.19 12.36
C ALA A 332 -14.91 4.03 13.87
N ARG A 333 -15.23 2.86 14.39
CA ARG A 333 -15.07 2.54 15.80
C ARG A 333 -13.78 1.79 16.04
N LEU A 334 -13.00 2.27 17.00
CA LEU A 334 -11.81 1.62 17.50
C LEU A 334 -12.16 0.76 18.72
N PRO A 335 -11.98 -0.57 18.65
CA PRO A 335 -12.38 -1.47 19.72
C PRO A 335 -11.51 -1.27 20.97
N SER A 336 -12.13 -1.43 22.14
CA SER A 336 -11.41 -1.37 23.41
C SER A 336 -10.71 -2.70 23.71
N ARG A 337 -9.40 -2.66 24.00
CA ARG A 337 -8.52 -3.79 24.39
C ARG A 337 -8.43 -4.93 23.36
N LYS A 338 -8.77 -4.66 22.09
CA LYS A 338 -8.61 -5.59 20.98
C LYS A 338 -7.92 -4.92 19.81
N ASN A 339 -7.21 -5.69 19.00
CA ASN A 339 -6.64 -5.20 17.75
C ASN A 339 -7.76 -4.80 16.77
N GLY A 340 -7.64 -3.61 16.18
CA GLY A 340 -8.56 -3.08 15.18
C GLY A 340 -8.27 -3.57 13.77
N ASN A 341 -8.19 -4.88 13.57
CA ASN A 341 -7.90 -5.45 12.25
C ASN A 341 -9.06 -5.22 11.25
N VAL A 342 -10.27 -5.04 11.76
CA VAL A 342 -11.46 -4.60 11.01
C VAL A 342 -12.22 -3.64 11.91
N LEU A 343 -12.47 -2.42 11.42
CA LEU A 343 -13.16 -1.39 12.18
C LEU A 343 -14.63 -1.31 11.72
N PRO A 344 -15.61 -1.57 12.60
CA PRO A 344 -17.00 -1.26 12.31
C PRO A 344 -17.15 0.26 12.12
N ALA A 345 -17.74 0.70 11.02
CA ALA A 345 -17.91 2.11 10.68
C ALA A 345 -19.31 2.37 10.12
N VAL A 346 -19.65 3.65 10.01
CA VAL A 346 -20.80 4.14 9.26
C VAL A 346 -20.35 5.27 8.35
N GLN A 347 -20.95 5.35 7.17
CA GLN A 347 -20.69 6.41 6.20
C GLN A 347 -21.94 7.28 6.07
N VAL A 348 -21.74 8.59 6.11
CA VAL A 348 -22.82 9.56 5.97
C VAL A 348 -22.36 10.68 5.04
N ALA A 349 -23.04 10.86 3.92
CA ALA A 349 -22.80 12.00 3.04
C ALA A 349 -23.23 13.29 3.75
N LEU A 350 -22.32 14.26 3.83
CA LEU A 350 -22.59 15.61 4.31
C LEU A 350 -22.25 16.63 3.23
N THR A 351 -23.20 17.50 2.91
CA THR A 351 -22.91 18.69 2.10
C THR A 351 -22.09 19.71 2.90
N ALA A 352 -21.55 20.72 2.22
CA ALA A 352 -20.99 21.89 2.89
C ALA A 352 -22.02 22.50 3.86
N ASP A 353 -21.53 22.98 5.01
CA ASP A 353 -22.28 23.53 6.15
C ASP A 353 -23.30 22.60 6.82
N GLN A 354 -23.38 21.34 6.41
CA GLN A 354 -24.29 20.37 7.02
C GLN A 354 -23.69 19.78 8.30
N ALA A 355 -24.55 19.50 9.28
CA ALA A 355 -24.18 18.77 10.49
C ALA A 355 -24.96 17.45 10.61
N LEU A 356 -24.26 16.43 11.10
CA LEU A 356 -24.78 15.16 11.58
C LEU A 356 -24.78 15.17 13.11
N ARG A 357 -25.87 14.69 13.70
CA ARG A 357 -25.95 14.41 15.13
C ARG A 357 -26.43 12.98 15.35
N LEU A 358 -25.70 12.25 16.19
CA LEU A 358 -26.03 10.90 16.64
C LEU A 358 -26.18 10.93 18.17
N ASP A 359 -27.41 10.83 18.68
CA ASP A 359 -27.68 10.95 20.13
C ASP A 359 -27.13 9.78 20.96
N ASP A 360 -27.06 8.59 20.37
CA ASP A 360 -26.37 7.42 20.91
C ASP A 360 -25.57 6.77 19.78
N VAL A 361 -24.30 7.15 19.66
CA VAL A 361 -23.45 6.71 18.54
C VAL A 361 -23.25 5.19 18.55
N LEU A 362 -23.14 4.58 19.73
CA LEU A 362 -22.94 3.12 19.84
C LEU A 362 -24.26 2.33 19.79
N ALA A 363 -25.42 3.00 19.65
CA ALA A 363 -26.68 2.35 19.31
C ALA A 363 -26.71 1.77 17.91
N ARG A 364 -25.88 2.32 17.02
CA ARG A 364 -25.81 1.96 15.61
C ARG A 364 -25.31 0.51 15.48
N PRO A 365 -26.12 -0.42 14.96
CA PRO A 365 -25.69 -1.80 14.74
C PRO A 365 -24.41 -1.88 13.91
N GLU A 366 -24.24 -0.95 12.97
CA GLU A 366 -23.07 -0.85 12.08
C GLU A 366 -21.76 -0.56 12.82
N LEU A 367 -21.84 0.06 14.01
CA LEU A 367 -20.69 0.33 14.89
C LEU A 367 -20.45 -0.78 15.92
N GLY A 368 -21.14 -1.92 15.79
CA GLY A 368 -20.97 -3.10 16.65
C GLY A 368 -21.56 -2.90 18.05
N ALA A 369 -22.89 -2.89 18.13
CA ALA A 369 -23.66 -2.61 19.36
C ALA A 369 -23.30 -3.47 20.60
N GLU A 370 -22.60 -4.59 20.41
CA GLU A 370 -22.24 -5.54 21.47
C GLU A 370 -21.11 -5.06 22.39
N MET A 371 -20.25 -4.14 21.92
CA MET A 371 -19.16 -3.65 22.76
C MET A 371 -19.57 -2.35 23.47
N PRO A 372 -19.44 -2.26 24.81
CA PRO A 372 -19.96 -1.15 25.60
C PRO A 372 -19.11 0.13 25.59
N VAL A 373 -17.83 0.05 25.22
CA VAL A 373 -16.86 1.16 25.24
C VAL A 373 -15.93 1.10 24.04
N GLY A 374 -15.41 2.23 23.59
CA GLY A 374 -14.37 2.31 22.58
C GLY A 374 -13.95 3.75 22.33
N ALA A 375 -13.34 3.98 21.19
CA ALA A 375 -13.10 5.31 20.63
C ALA A 375 -13.67 5.39 19.22
N LEU A 376 -13.75 6.59 18.65
CA LEU A 376 -14.10 6.77 17.25
C LEU A 376 -12.96 7.44 16.49
N LEU A 377 -12.77 7.00 15.26
CA LEU A 377 -12.04 7.71 14.23
C LEU A 377 -13.06 8.29 13.26
N VAL A 378 -13.11 9.62 13.17
CA VAL A 378 -14.04 10.35 12.31
C VAL A 378 -13.22 11.06 11.25
N GLY A 379 -13.55 10.91 9.98
CA GLY A 379 -12.87 11.69 8.93
C GLY A 379 -13.72 11.88 7.70
N LEU A 380 -13.27 12.73 6.80
CA LEU A 380 -13.94 12.98 5.53
C LEU A 380 -13.26 12.16 4.43
N ASP A 381 -14.01 11.31 3.74
CA ASP A 381 -13.63 10.72 2.49
C ASP A 381 -13.95 11.73 1.38
N VAL A 382 -12.92 12.45 0.92
CA VAL A 382 -13.00 13.39 -0.19
C VAL A 382 -12.32 12.81 -1.42
N SER A 383 -13.00 12.90 -2.56
CA SER A 383 -12.47 12.47 -3.85
C SER A 383 -11.28 13.31 -4.31
N ASN A 384 -11.19 14.57 -3.84
CA ASN A 384 -10.10 15.48 -4.09
C ASN A 384 -9.38 15.82 -2.76
N PRO A 385 -8.15 15.33 -2.53
CA PRO A 385 -7.39 15.59 -1.31
C PRO A 385 -6.94 17.05 -1.16
N GLU A 386 -6.98 17.86 -2.23
CA GLU A 386 -6.63 19.30 -2.17
C GLU A 386 -7.81 20.20 -1.78
N ALA A 387 -9.01 19.64 -1.63
CA ALA A 387 -10.18 20.41 -1.24
C ALA A 387 -10.05 20.94 0.19
N GLU A 388 -10.54 22.15 0.44
CA GLU A 388 -10.59 22.73 1.79
C GLU A 388 -11.58 21.93 2.66
N VAL A 389 -11.02 21.09 3.53
CA VAL A 389 -11.78 20.28 4.49
C VAL A 389 -11.81 20.98 5.84
N GLY A 390 -13.01 21.26 6.33
CA GLY A 390 -13.22 21.74 7.69
C GLY A 390 -14.22 20.84 8.41
N LEU A 391 -13.79 19.77 9.08
CA LEU A 391 -14.69 19.03 9.95
C LEU A 391 -14.56 19.52 11.39
N GLU A 392 -15.70 19.81 11.98
CA GLU A 392 -15.84 20.06 13.41
C GLU A 392 -16.45 18.81 14.05
N VAL A 393 -15.66 18.10 14.86
CA VAL A 393 -16.09 16.87 15.54
C VAL A 393 -16.22 17.16 17.03
N ARG A 394 -17.36 16.81 17.61
CA ARG A 394 -17.65 16.95 19.04
C ARG A 394 -18.34 15.70 19.56
N ALA A 395 -17.99 15.26 20.76
CA ALA A 395 -18.65 14.15 21.41
C ALA A 395 -18.95 14.46 22.87
N ARG A 396 -20.04 13.94 23.40
CA ARG A 396 -20.36 14.06 24.81
C ARG A 396 -20.80 12.72 25.35
N THR A 397 -20.15 12.27 26.41
CA THR A 397 -20.53 11.07 27.16
C THR A 397 -21.20 11.51 28.46
N PHE A 398 -22.41 11.02 28.73
CA PHE A 398 -23.18 11.46 29.89
C PHE A 398 -24.07 10.34 30.45
N ASN A 399 -24.47 10.49 31.71
CA ASN A 399 -25.41 9.58 32.35
C ASN A 399 -26.85 9.98 32.01
N GLN A 400 -27.52 9.19 31.18
CA GLN A 400 -28.90 9.43 30.72
C GLN A 400 -29.94 9.39 31.87
N ARG A 401 -29.64 8.69 32.97
CA ARG A 401 -30.55 8.50 34.11
C ARG A 401 -30.23 9.36 35.34
N GLY A 402 -29.16 10.15 35.30
CA GLY A 402 -28.76 11.02 36.40
C GLY A 402 -29.60 12.30 36.48
N PRO A 403 -29.72 12.93 37.67
CA PRO A 403 -30.43 14.20 37.83
C PRO A 403 -29.83 15.28 36.89
N GLY A 404 -30.65 15.74 35.94
CA GLY A 404 -30.31 16.79 34.97
C GLY A 404 -29.74 16.32 33.63
N GLY A 405 -29.60 15.02 33.37
CA GLY A 405 -28.92 14.53 32.16
C GLY A 405 -27.51 15.14 31.99
N ALA A 406 -26.92 15.61 33.10
CA ALA A 406 -25.77 16.49 33.10
C ALA A 406 -24.52 15.72 32.67
N GLY A 407 -24.17 15.86 31.40
CA GLY A 407 -22.81 15.66 30.94
C GLY A 407 -22.13 17.02 30.90
N ASP A 408 -20.92 17.10 31.45
CA ASP A 408 -20.06 18.26 31.28
C ASP A 408 -19.60 18.35 29.80
N GLY A 409 -19.12 19.52 29.40
CA GLY A 409 -19.00 20.00 28.02
C GLY A 409 -18.52 18.98 26.98
N ALA A 410 -19.03 19.15 25.75
CA ALA A 410 -18.63 18.33 24.62
C ALA A 410 -17.09 18.30 24.47
N LEU A 411 -16.54 17.10 24.41
CA LEU A 411 -15.17 16.84 24.02
C LEU A 411 -15.00 17.16 22.54
N PRO A 412 -14.12 18.10 22.16
CA PRO A 412 -13.73 18.21 20.76
C PRO A 412 -12.99 16.95 20.34
N GLY A 413 -13.21 16.52 19.10
CA GLY A 413 -12.36 15.53 18.46
C GLY A 413 -10.94 16.08 18.33
N VAL A 414 -9.95 15.24 18.55
CA VAL A 414 -8.53 15.62 18.40
C VAL A 414 -8.11 15.32 16.97
N PRO A 415 -7.62 16.29 16.19
CA PRO A 415 -7.02 16.01 14.90
C PRO A 415 -5.97 14.91 15.04
N LEU A 416 -6.02 13.88 14.19
CA LEU A 416 -5.15 12.71 14.31
C LEU A 416 -3.67 13.10 14.18
N GLU A 417 -3.38 14.10 13.37
CA GLU A 417 -2.06 14.70 13.19
C GLU A 417 -1.49 15.35 14.46
N ASP A 418 -2.35 15.82 15.37
CA ASP A 418 -1.97 16.37 16.68
C ASP A 418 -1.70 15.28 17.73
N GLY A 419 -1.92 14.01 17.39
CA GLY A 419 -1.60 12.87 18.25
C GLY A 419 -0.11 12.75 18.50
N LEU A 420 0.27 12.19 19.66
CA LEU A 420 1.66 11.96 20.01
C LEU A 420 2.33 10.99 19.04
N GLN A 421 3.56 11.33 18.67
CA GLN A 421 4.48 10.47 17.93
C GLN A 421 5.38 9.71 18.89
N PRO A 422 5.92 8.53 18.49
CA PRO A 422 6.79 7.76 19.36
C PRO A 422 7.98 8.55 19.90
N GLY A 423 8.24 8.43 21.20
CA GLY A 423 9.27 9.19 21.92
C GLY A 423 8.80 10.56 22.42
N GLU A 424 7.62 11.04 22.01
CA GLU A 424 7.06 12.30 22.52
C GLU A 424 6.44 12.16 23.91
N SER A 425 6.20 13.32 24.54
CA SER A 425 5.47 13.43 25.80
C SER A 425 4.48 14.57 25.74
N ALA A 426 3.34 14.43 26.42
CA ALA A 426 2.34 15.48 26.57
C ALA A 426 1.99 15.72 28.04
N GLY A 427 1.71 16.97 28.40
CA GLY A 427 1.04 17.28 29.67
C GLY A 427 -0.47 17.24 29.46
N LEU A 428 -1.23 16.56 30.31
CA LEU A 428 -2.70 16.56 30.26
C LEU A 428 -3.33 17.70 31.07
N GLY A 429 -2.53 18.43 31.85
CA GLY A 429 -2.99 19.53 32.70
C GLY A 429 -3.17 19.11 34.16
N GLU A 430 -3.96 19.89 34.90
CA GLU A 430 -4.23 19.68 36.33
C GLU A 430 -5.59 19.02 36.57
N LEU A 431 -5.56 17.87 37.26
CA LEU A 431 -6.71 17.10 37.69
C LEU A 431 -6.95 17.29 39.18
N THR A 432 -8.14 17.74 39.56
CA THR A 432 -8.58 17.70 40.96
C THR A 432 -9.32 16.39 41.20
N VAL A 433 -8.87 15.61 42.18
CA VAL A 433 -9.48 14.34 42.59
C VAL A 433 -10.08 14.55 43.98
N GLU A 434 -11.36 14.23 44.12
CA GLU A 434 -12.12 14.29 45.36
C GLU A 434 -12.37 12.89 45.93
N ALA A 435 -12.85 12.81 47.16
CA ALA A 435 -13.20 11.53 47.77
C ALA A 435 -14.37 10.89 47.02
N GLY A 436 -14.19 9.65 46.55
CA GLY A 436 -15.21 8.91 45.79
C GLY A 436 -15.08 9.05 44.27
N ASP A 437 -14.20 9.92 43.77
CA ASP A 437 -13.91 10.04 42.34
C ASP A 437 -13.35 8.73 41.78
N ARG A 438 -13.77 8.40 40.57
CA ARG A 438 -13.20 7.32 39.76
C ARG A 438 -12.39 7.92 38.64
N VAL A 439 -11.08 7.72 38.68
CA VAL A 439 -10.16 8.16 37.63
C VAL A 439 -9.76 6.98 36.77
N ALA A 440 -9.65 7.20 35.47
CA ALA A 440 -9.10 6.23 34.53
C ALA A 440 -8.23 6.93 33.49
N VAL A 441 -7.12 6.28 33.15
CA VAL A 441 -6.28 6.65 32.01
C VAL A 441 -6.76 5.88 30.79
N GLY A 442 -6.71 6.52 29.63
CA GLY A 442 -6.99 5.82 28.39
C GLY A 442 -6.25 6.44 27.23
N ALA A 443 -6.10 5.68 26.17
CA ALA A 443 -5.45 6.14 24.96
C ALA A 443 -6.04 5.45 23.74
N VAL A 444 -5.96 6.15 22.62
CA VAL A 444 -6.27 5.64 21.29
C VAL A 444 -4.98 5.57 20.51
N ALA A 445 -4.68 4.42 19.92
CA ALA A 445 -3.53 4.22 19.06
C ALA A 445 -3.98 3.97 17.62
N VAL A 446 -3.57 4.83 16.71
CA VAL A 446 -3.78 4.68 15.27
C VAL A 446 -2.41 4.46 14.63
N GLY A 447 -2.14 3.22 14.24
CA GLY A 447 -0.87 2.80 13.69
C GLY A 447 -0.83 1.29 13.51
N SER A 448 0.29 0.78 12.98
CA SER A 448 0.51 -0.63 12.63
C SER A 448 0.97 -1.50 13.80
N SER A 449 1.35 -0.91 14.93
CA SER A 449 1.95 -1.58 16.07
C SER A 449 1.22 -1.26 17.37
N ALA A 450 1.21 -2.23 18.30
CA ALA A 450 0.73 -2.01 19.65
C ALA A 450 1.72 -1.11 20.40
N VAL A 451 1.21 -0.33 21.35
CA VAL A 451 1.98 0.75 21.98
C VAL A 451 1.89 0.69 23.48
N LYS A 452 2.93 1.21 24.14
CA LYS A 452 2.97 1.34 25.59
C LYS A 452 3.17 2.80 25.97
N LEU A 453 2.27 3.30 26.81
CA LEU A 453 2.34 4.63 27.40
C LEU A 453 2.66 4.52 28.88
N THR A 454 3.33 5.54 29.41
CA THR A 454 3.47 5.74 30.86
C THR A 454 2.87 7.08 31.25
N TYR A 455 1.81 7.04 32.05
CA TYR A 455 1.25 8.20 32.71
C TYR A 455 2.02 8.43 34.02
N VAL A 456 2.37 9.68 34.27
CA VAL A 456 3.07 10.14 35.47
C VAL A 456 2.24 11.25 36.07
N ALA A 457 1.74 11.04 37.29
CA ALA A 457 0.99 12.02 38.06
C ALA A 457 1.84 12.51 39.24
N THR A 458 2.02 13.83 39.32
CA THR A 458 2.72 14.48 40.44
C THR A 458 1.69 15.29 41.23
N ARG A 459 1.56 15.01 42.53
CA ARG A 459 0.63 15.76 43.38
C ARG A 459 1.19 17.17 43.63
N VAL A 460 0.37 18.20 43.41
CA VAL A 460 0.77 19.59 43.64
C VAL A 460 1.13 19.78 45.12
N GLY A 461 2.32 20.30 45.40
CA GLY A 461 2.86 20.46 46.76
C GLY A 461 3.51 19.20 47.34
N SER A 462 3.69 18.14 46.55
CA SER A 462 4.43 16.93 46.93
C SER A 462 5.58 16.64 45.96
N VAL A 463 6.56 15.86 46.41
CA VAL A 463 7.70 15.39 45.59
C VAL A 463 7.43 13.99 45.02
N GLY A 464 6.35 13.32 45.43
CA GLY A 464 6.02 11.97 44.98
C GLY A 464 5.38 11.93 43.60
N GLU A 465 5.84 11.00 42.76
CA GLU A 465 5.22 10.62 41.48
C GLU A 465 4.47 9.30 41.62
N VAL A 466 3.32 9.20 40.95
CA VAL A 466 2.57 7.95 40.76
C VAL A 466 2.59 7.63 39.28
N HIS A 467 2.88 6.38 38.94
CA HIS A 467 3.01 5.93 37.56
C HIS A 467 1.89 4.96 37.19
N ARG A 468 1.43 5.02 35.94
CA ARG A 468 0.55 4.02 35.35
C ARG A 468 0.99 3.70 33.94
N ALA A 469 1.38 2.45 33.70
CA ALA A 469 1.60 1.95 32.35
C ALA A 469 0.26 1.57 31.71
N LEU A 470 0.12 1.83 30.41
CA LEU A 470 -1.04 1.44 29.62
C LEU A 470 -0.56 0.85 28.29
N SER A 471 -1.01 -0.36 27.97
CA SER A 471 -0.79 -0.96 26.65
C SER A 471 -2.03 -0.76 25.78
N VAL A 472 -1.84 -0.23 24.57
CA VAL A 472 -2.92 -0.02 23.61
C VAL A 472 -2.68 -0.92 22.40
N PRO A 473 -3.68 -1.71 21.98
CA PRO A 473 -3.55 -2.57 20.81
C PRO A 473 -3.44 -1.78 19.50
N VAL A 474 -3.05 -2.46 18.43
CA VAL A 474 -3.00 -1.92 17.06
C VAL A 474 -4.37 -1.38 16.67
N LEU A 475 -4.45 -0.19 16.09
CA LEU A 475 -5.70 0.45 15.64
C LEU A 475 -6.83 0.35 16.68
N GLY A 476 -6.51 0.64 17.94
CA GLY A 476 -7.38 0.31 19.05
C GLY A 476 -7.45 1.39 20.12
N HIS A 477 -8.27 1.09 21.11
CA HIS A 477 -8.47 1.90 22.30
C HIS A 477 -8.12 1.06 23.53
N ALA A 478 -7.59 1.67 24.58
CA ALA A 478 -7.49 1.04 25.89
C ALA A 478 -7.80 2.05 26.97
N GLN A 479 -8.42 1.58 28.05
CA GLN A 479 -8.72 2.36 29.24
C GLN A 479 -8.55 1.49 30.48
N GLU A 480 -7.95 2.06 31.52
CA GLU A 480 -7.70 1.40 32.78
C GLU A 480 -7.97 2.32 33.97
N PRO A 481 -8.60 1.82 35.05
CA PRO A 481 -8.73 2.56 36.30
C PRO A 481 -7.37 2.96 36.88
N TRP A 482 -7.30 4.16 37.43
CA TRP A 482 -6.12 4.68 38.12
C TRP A 482 -6.50 5.20 39.50
N ALA A 483 -6.06 4.49 40.54
CA ALA A 483 -6.30 4.90 41.92
C ALA A 483 -5.38 6.07 42.29
N LEU A 484 -5.95 7.27 42.34
CA LEU A 484 -5.29 8.47 42.87
C LEU A 484 -5.97 8.87 44.18
N VAL A 485 -5.18 9.26 45.17
CA VAL A 485 -5.72 9.82 46.42
C VAL A 485 -6.25 11.24 46.19
N PRO A 486 -7.21 11.72 47.02
CA PRO A 486 -7.75 13.06 46.87
C PRO A 486 -6.67 14.16 46.88
N GLY A 487 -6.79 15.13 45.98
CA GLY A 487 -5.85 16.23 45.81
C GLY A 487 -5.76 16.74 44.38
N ILE A 488 -4.89 17.72 44.15
CA ILE A 488 -4.61 18.27 42.81
C ILE A 488 -3.37 17.59 42.24
N TRP A 489 -3.47 17.12 41.01
CA TRP A 489 -2.45 16.33 40.32
C TRP A 489 -2.10 16.97 38.98
N ARG A 490 -0.81 17.09 38.67
CA ARG A 490 -0.34 17.36 37.31
C ARG A 490 -0.05 16.04 36.64
N VAL A 491 -0.61 15.83 35.46
CA VAL A 491 -0.44 14.56 34.74
C VAL A 491 0.34 14.80 33.46
N THR A 492 1.39 14.01 33.27
CA THR A 492 2.13 13.90 32.01
C THR A 492 2.03 12.47 31.48
N VAL A 493 2.14 12.32 30.17
CA VAL A 493 2.14 11.02 29.50
C VAL A 493 3.36 10.95 28.59
N ARG A 494 4.04 9.81 28.63
CA ARG A 494 5.22 9.52 27.82
C ARG A 494 4.91 8.36 26.90
N LEU A 495 5.13 8.53 25.60
CA LEU A 495 5.00 7.48 24.61
C LEU A 495 6.38 6.86 24.35
N ALA A 496 6.48 5.53 24.40
CA ALA A 496 7.72 4.83 24.09
C ALA A 496 8.16 5.10 22.62
N PRO A 497 9.46 5.08 22.31
CA PRO A 497 9.95 5.07 20.93
C PRO A 497 9.36 3.90 20.12
N GLY A 498 9.17 4.09 18.81
CA GLY A 498 8.42 3.15 17.96
C GLY A 498 8.24 3.65 16.52
N ASP A 499 7.25 3.11 15.81
CA ASP A 499 6.94 3.44 14.41
C ASP A 499 6.57 4.93 14.24
N PRO A 500 7.31 5.75 13.46
CA PRO A 500 7.04 7.18 13.29
C PRO A 500 5.67 7.52 12.70
N ARG A 501 4.97 6.54 12.09
CA ARG A 501 3.61 6.69 11.55
C ARG A 501 2.53 6.54 12.61
N LEU A 502 2.88 6.02 13.78
CA LEU A 502 1.97 5.90 14.90
C LEU A 502 1.50 7.30 15.34
N ARG A 503 0.20 7.41 15.61
CA ARG A 503 -0.39 8.55 16.31
C ARG A 503 -1.14 8.03 17.53
N VAL A 504 -0.89 8.65 18.68
CA VAL A 504 -1.55 8.28 19.93
C VAL A 504 -2.23 9.47 20.55
N VAL A 505 -3.52 9.34 20.85
CA VAL A 505 -4.30 10.35 21.57
C VAL A 505 -4.54 9.87 22.99
N PRO A 506 -3.68 10.26 23.96
CA PRO A 506 -3.89 9.95 25.36
C PRO A 506 -4.95 10.86 25.97
N TYR A 507 -5.71 10.32 26.90
CA TYR A 507 -6.66 11.06 27.69
C TYR A 507 -6.71 10.55 29.13
N LEU A 508 -7.32 11.35 29.98
CA LEU A 508 -7.69 11.01 31.34
C LEU A 508 -9.19 11.30 31.50
N SER A 509 -9.88 10.40 32.18
CA SER A 509 -11.29 10.53 32.53
C SER A 509 -11.46 10.50 34.04
N ARG A 510 -12.38 11.31 34.54
CA ARG A 510 -12.78 11.34 35.95
C ARG A 510 -14.29 11.33 36.01
N VAL A 511 -14.84 10.48 36.85
CA VAL A 511 -16.27 10.42 37.16
C VAL A 511 -16.45 10.65 38.65
N GLY A 512 -17.16 11.72 39.00
CA GLY A 512 -17.49 12.06 40.38
C GLY A 512 -18.57 11.15 40.99
N PRO A 513 -18.76 11.20 42.32
CA PRO A 513 -19.81 10.45 43.00
C PRO A 513 -21.23 10.89 42.59
N ASP A 514 -21.38 12.12 42.10
CA ASP A 514 -22.61 12.67 41.52
C ASP A 514 -22.88 12.17 40.09
N GLY A 515 -21.96 11.41 39.50
CA GLY A 515 -22.05 10.89 38.14
C GLY A 515 -21.65 11.90 37.07
N ARG A 516 -21.10 13.07 37.42
CA ARG A 516 -20.52 13.99 36.43
C ARG A 516 -19.17 13.49 35.94
N SER A 517 -18.93 13.63 34.64
CA SER A 517 -17.70 13.16 33.99
C SER A 517 -16.91 14.32 33.40
N SER A 518 -15.62 14.38 33.69
CA SER A 518 -14.68 15.34 33.09
C SER A 518 -13.53 14.61 32.40
N TYR A 519 -12.99 15.22 31.36
CA TYR A 519 -11.92 14.64 30.56
C TYR A 519 -10.78 15.63 30.34
N LEU A 520 -9.56 15.11 30.31
CA LEU A 520 -8.36 15.83 29.91
C LEU A 520 -7.75 15.08 28.73
N VAL A 521 -7.46 15.76 27.63
CA VAL A 521 -6.90 15.13 26.43
C VAL A 521 -5.55 15.73 26.11
N GLY A 522 -4.59 14.86 25.78
CA GLY A 522 -3.24 15.26 25.43
C GLY A 522 -3.10 15.39 23.92
N SER A 523 -2.52 16.50 23.50
CA SER A 523 -2.03 16.71 22.14
C SER A 523 -0.51 16.93 22.17
N SER A 524 0.12 16.73 21.02
CA SER A 524 1.56 16.96 20.84
C SER A 524 1.93 18.42 21.19
N PRO A 525 3.12 18.68 21.78
CA PRO A 525 3.57 20.03 22.07
C PRO A 525 3.59 20.97 20.86
N THR A 526 3.80 20.47 19.65
CA THR A 526 3.74 21.26 18.41
C THR A 526 2.34 21.84 18.15
N ALA A 527 1.28 21.15 18.56
CA ALA A 527 -0.09 21.67 18.51
C ALA A 527 -0.31 22.84 19.50
N ARG A 528 0.52 22.97 20.54
CA ARG A 528 0.40 24.03 21.55
C ARG A 528 0.96 25.39 21.11
N GLU A 529 1.79 25.46 20.07
CA GLU A 529 2.16 26.76 19.49
C GLU A 529 0.94 27.48 18.88
N PHE A 530 -0.19 26.78 18.69
CA PHE A 530 -1.50 27.33 18.31
C PHE A 530 -2.54 27.43 19.46
N GLY A 531 -2.13 27.27 20.73
CA GLY A 531 -2.86 27.86 21.86
C GLY A 531 -4.08 27.11 22.45
N LEU A 532 -4.16 25.77 22.41
CA LEU A 532 -5.17 25.04 23.22
C LEU A 532 -4.57 23.89 24.04
N ALA A 533 -4.40 24.11 25.35
CA ALA A 533 -4.65 23.04 26.32
C ALA A 533 -6.16 23.05 26.58
N ILE A 534 -6.88 22.03 26.11
CA ILE A 534 -8.34 21.96 26.27
C ILE A 534 -8.66 21.49 27.69
N LEU A 535 -8.61 22.42 28.64
CA LEU A 535 -9.17 22.22 29.96
C LEU A 535 -10.68 22.43 29.88
N VAL A 536 -11.45 21.35 29.72
CA VAL A 536 -12.91 21.42 29.91
C VAL A 536 -13.17 21.43 31.43
N ARG A 537 -12.95 22.58 32.07
CA ARG A 537 -13.45 22.87 33.43
C ARG A 537 -14.69 23.76 33.32
N THR A 538 -15.83 23.26 33.77
CA THR A 538 -17.01 24.09 34.02
C THR A 538 -16.88 24.73 35.40
N HIS A 539 -16.67 26.04 35.46
CA HIS A 539 -16.95 26.80 36.68
C HIS A 539 -18.47 26.87 36.90
N PRO A 540 -18.97 26.81 38.14
CA PRO A 540 -20.32 27.24 38.42
C PRO A 540 -20.35 28.77 38.23
N LEU A 541 -21.03 29.24 37.20
CA LEU A 541 -21.46 30.64 37.19
C LEU A 541 -22.46 30.79 38.34
N ALA A 542 -22.08 31.59 39.32
CA ALA A 542 -22.98 32.08 40.36
C ALA A 542 -24.13 32.84 39.68
N PHE A 543 -25.36 32.52 40.12
CA PHE A 543 -26.47 33.47 40.13
C PHE A 543 -26.44 34.22 41.44
#